data_AF-A0A1C5V024-F1
#
_entry.id   AF-A0A1C5V024-F1
#
_cell.length_a   1.000
_cell.length_b   1.000
_cell.length_c   1.000
_cell.angle_alpha   90.00
_cell.angle_beta   90.00
_cell.angle_gamma   90.00
#
_symmetry.space_group_name_H-M   'P 1'
#
loop_
_entity.id
_entity.type
_entity.pdbx_description
1 polymer ?
#
loop_
_entity_poly.entity_id
_entity_poly.type
_entity_poly.pdbx_seq_one_letter_code
_entity_poly.pdbx_strand_id
1 'polypeptide(L)'
;MADFFLSNLKSTLDNCITELDEIHSMFCRNPESDFTRNRKLSFREYIQFMLQMQSKSVSNEILDFFDHSLSAPSKSAFTQQRYKLLPEGWDFLFHSFVNQCFTLSDNLYNGYRFLACDGSDVNISHNPVDERTFIHEGEKGYSSGRNQ
;
A
#
# COMPACT_ATOMS: atom_id res chain seq x y z
N MET A 1 -17.47 -9.79 -5.62
CA MET A 1 -17.53 -8.45 -5.00
C MET A 1 -16.17 -8.07 -4.39
N ALA A 2 -15.55 -8.94 -3.58
CA ALA A 2 -14.20 -8.72 -3.04
C ALA A 2 -13.11 -8.51 -4.11
N ASP A 3 -13.13 -9.27 -5.21
CA ASP A 3 -12.12 -9.14 -6.28
C ASP A 3 -12.14 -7.77 -6.98
N PHE A 4 -13.33 -7.18 -7.13
CA PHE A 4 -13.49 -5.85 -7.72
C PHE A 4 -12.95 -4.76 -6.79
N PHE A 5 -13.26 -4.85 -5.49
CA PHE A 5 -12.71 -3.95 -4.49
C PHE A 5 -11.18 -4.02 -4.42
N LEU A 6 -10.61 -5.23 -4.34
CA LEU A 6 -9.15 -5.42 -4.30
C LEU A 6 -8.47 -4.92 -5.57
N SER A 7 -9.08 -5.12 -6.73
CA SER A 7 -8.59 -4.58 -8.00
C SER A 7 -8.58 -3.06 -7.99
N ASN A 8 -9.68 -2.42 -7.54
CA ASN A 8 -9.76 -0.98 -7.44
C ASN A 8 -8.75 -0.42 -6.43
N LEU A 9 -8.60 -1.06 -5.27
CA LEU A 9 -7.65 -0.66 -4.25
C LEU A 9 -6.20 -0.67 -4.78
N LYS A 10 -5.83 -1.74 -5.49
CA LYS A 10 -4.52 -1.84 -6.15
C LYS A 10 -4.34 -0.76 -7.21
N SER A 11 -5.36 -0.53 -8.04
CA SER A 11 -5.32 0.52 -9.05
C SER A 11 -5.19 1.92 -8.43
N THR A 12 -5.89 2.18 -7.32
CA THR A 12 -5.78 3.44 -6.59
C THR A 12 -4.38 3.65 -6.05
N LEU A 13 -3.76 2.62 -5.45
CA LEU A 13 -2.37 2.71 -4.99
C LEU A 13 -1.42 2.98 -6.15
N ASP A 14 -1.58 2.26 -7.27
CA ASP A 14 -0.73 2.44 -8.45
C ASP A 14 -0.87 3.83 -9.08
N ASN A 15 -2.08 4.40 -9.07
CA ASN A 15 -2.34 5.79 -9.48
C ASN A 15 -1.65 6.78 -8.53
N CYS A 16 -1.77 6.61 -7.22
CA CYS A 16 -1.10 7.47 -6.24
C CYS A 16 0.43 7.43 -6.37
N ILE A 17 1.01 6.25 -6.65
CA ILE A 17 2.44 6.11 -6.92
C ILE A 17 2.82 6.85 -8.21
N THR A 18 1.97 6.78 -9.23
CA THR A 18 2.18 7.50 -10.50
C THR A 18 2.15 9.01 -10.30
N GLU A 19 1.14 9.54 -9.58
CA GLU A 19 1.06 10.95 -9.22
C GLU A 19 2.31 11.39 -8.46
N LEU A 20 2.76 10.63 -7.45
CA LEU A 20 3.97 10.92 -6.70
C LEU A 20 5.22 10.92 -7.61
N ASP A 21 5.33 9.97 -8.54
CA ASP A 21 6.44 9.87 -9.49
C ASP A 21 6.44 11.05 -10.47
N GLU A 22 5.30 11.63 -10.83
CA GLU A 22 5.25 12.83 -11.67
C GLU A 22 5.77 14.09 -10.96
N ILE A 23 5.57 14.19 -9.65
CA ILE A 23 5.94 15.35 -8.84
C ILE A 23 7.11 15.09 -7.89
N HIS A 24 7.84 13.98 -8.06
CA HIS A 24 8.85 13.51 -7.10
C HIS A 24 9.94 14.55 -6.79
N SER A 25 10.24 15.44 -7.73
CA SER A 25 11.23 16.51 -7.55
C SER A 25 10.89 17.43 -6.38
N MET A 26 9.61 17.63 -6.06
CA MET A 26 9.15 18.39 -4.89
C MET A 26 9.52 17.74 -3.55
N PHE A 27 9.75 16.41 -3.56
CA PHE A 27 10.01 15.60 -2.37
C PHE A 27 11.41 15.01 -2.35
N CYS A 28 12.32 15.50 -3.20
CA CYS A 28 13.70 15.08 -3.25
C CYS A 28 14.62 16.06 -2.51
N ARG A 29 15.67 15.55 -1.87
CA ARG A 29 16.71 16.38 -1.24
C ARG A 29 17.42 17.28 -2.24
N ASN A 30 17.71 16.77 -3.45
CA ASN A 30 18.30 17.53 -4.54
C ASN A 30 17.42 17.43 -5.80
N PRO A 31 16.40 18.31 -5.95
CA PRO A 31 15.40 18.22 -7.02
C PRO A 31 15.98 18.17 -8.44
N GLU A 32 17.12 18.82 -8.68
CA GLU A 32 17.77 18.90 -9.99
C GLU A 32 18.51 17.61 -10.40
N SER A 33 18.82 16.73 -9.46
CA SER A 33 19.71 15.58 -9.69
C SER A 33 19.20 14.25 -9.19
N ASP A 34 18.38 14.25 -8.14
CA ASP A 34 17.85 13.04 -7.55
C ASP A 34 16.72 12.49 -8.43
N PHE A 35 16.77 11.18 -8.72
CA PHE A 35 15.84 10.45 -9.59
C PHE A 35 15.67 10.95 -11.03
N THR A 36 16.43 11.96 -11.49
CA THR A 36 16.35 12.48 -12.86
C THR A 36 16.96 11.56 -13.93
N ARG A 37 17.78 10.57 -13.54
CA ARG A 37 18.44 9.62 -14.46
C ARG A 37 17.79 8.25 -14.37
N ASN A 38 17.60 7.61 -15.53
CA ASN A 38 17.20 6.21 -15.59
C ASN A 38 18.32 5.31 -15.03
N ARG A 39 18.11 4.75 -13.84
CA ARG A 39 19.02 3.87 -13.10
C ARG A 39 18.32 2.53 -12.90
N LYS A 40 19.08 1.50 -12.49
CA LYS A 40 18.56 0.16 -12.10
C LYS A 40 17.50 0.17 -11.00
N LEU A 41 17.40 1.27 -10.25
CA LEU A 41 16.41 1.49 -9.20
C LEU A 41 15.88 2.91 -9.40
N SER A 42 14.87 3.02 -10.25
CA SER A 42 14.08 4.23 -10.50
C SER A 42 13.30 4.66 -9.27
N PHE A 43 12.69 5.85 -9.31
CA PHE A 43 11.86 6.35 -8.22
C PHE A 43 10.68 5.41 -7.95
N ARG A 44 9.92 5.06 -8.99
CA ARG A 44 8.81 4.12 -8.91
C ARG A 44 9.22 2.77 -8.33
N GLU A 45 10.30 2.16 -8.84
CA GLU A 45 10.80 0.88 -8.31
C GLU A 45 11.19 1.00 -6.84
N TYR A 46 11.80 2.11 -6.43
CA TYR A 46 12.13 2.36 -5.02
C TYR A 46 10.88 2.45 -4.12
N ILE A 47 9.85 3.19 -4.54
CA ILE A 47 8.58 3.29 -3.78
C ILE A 47 7.91 1.93 -3.68
N GLN A 48 7.78 1.21 -4.81
CA GLN A 48 7.19 -0.12 -4.84
C GLN A 48 7.96 -1.12 -3.99
N PHE A 49 9.29 -1.08 -4.02
CA PHE A 49 10.15 -1.91 -3.18
C PHE A 49 9.90 -1.64 -1.69
N MET A 50 9.85 -0.36 -1.30
CA MET A 50 9.63 0.04 0.09
C MET A 50 8.24 -0.38 0.61
N LEU A 51 7.20 -0.32 -0.22
CA LEU A 51 5.85 -0.77 0.14
C LEU A 51 5.73 -2.30 0.25
N GLN A 52 6.57 -3.03 -0.49
CA GLN A 52 6.62 -4.49 -0.50
C GLN A 52 7.69 -5.07 0.45
N MET A 53 8.40 -4.19 1.17
CA MET A 53 9.45 -4.58 2.10
C MET A 53 8.87 -5.52 3.16
N GLN A 54 9.58 -6.63 3.39
CA GLN A 54 9.18 -7.64 4.36
C GLN A 54 10.07 -7.51 5.61
N SER A 55 10.03 -8.49 6.50
CA SER A 55 10.91 -8.54 7.68
C SER A 55 12.15 -9.41 7.43
N LYS A 56 12.69 -9.43 6.20
CA LYS A 56 13.90 -10.17 5.84
C LYS A 56 15.11 -9.23 5.84
N SER A 57 16.29 -9.77 5.53
CA SER A 57 17.46 -8.92 5.30
C SER A 57 17.30 -8.13 4.00
N VAL A 58 17.70 -6.86 4.00
CA VAL A 58 17.66 -5.99 2.79
C VAL A 58 18.30 -6.65 1.56
N SER A 59 19.33 -7.49 1.75
CA SER A 59 19.95 -8.24 0.64
C SER A 59 18.97 -9.20 -0.01
N ASN A 60 18.26 -9.97 0.81
CA ASN A 60 17.35 -10.99 0.32
C ASN A 60 16.13 -10.32 -0.30
N GLU A 61 15.64 -9.23 0.27
CA GLU A 61 14.50 -8.51 -0.31
C GLU A 61 14.82 -7.88 -1.65
N ILE A 62 16.02 -7.31 -1.82
CA ILE A 62 16.47 -6.83 -3.12
C ILE A 62 16.52 -7.99 -4.12
N LEU A 63 17.04 -9.16 -3.73
CA LEU A 63 17.08 -10.30 -4.65
C LEU A 63 15.67 -10.80 -4.99
N ASP A 64 14.77 -10.91 -4.01
CA ASP A 64 13.39 -11.35 -4.19
C ASP A 64 12.62 -10.39 -5.11
N PHE A 65 12.76 -9.07 -4.91
CA PHE A 65 12.06 -8.05 -5.71
C PHE A 65 12.54 -7.99 -7.17
N PHE A 66 13.83 -8.25 -7.41
CA PHE A 66 14.44 -8.21 -8.74
C PHE A 66 14.59 -9.61 -9.37
N ASP A 67 13.78 -10.59 -8.95
CA ASP A 67 13.75 -11.97 -9.47
C ASP A 67 15.14 -12.64 -9.54
N HIS A 68 15.97 -12.39 -8.52
CA HIS A 68 17.37 -12.85 -8.45
C HIS A 68 18.23 -12.46 -9.67
N SER A 69 17.85 -11.41 -10.39
CA SER A 69 18.57 -10.94 -11.57
C SER A 69 19.97 -10.43 -11.23
N LEU A 70 20.93 -10.70 -12.11
CA LEU A 70 22.26 -10.08 -12.06
C LEU A 70 22.21 -8.55 -12.24
N SER A 71 21.08 -8.02 -12.74
CA SER A 71 20.86 -6.58 -12.84
C SER A 71 20.47 -5.94 -11.51
N ALA A 72 20.14 -6.70 -10.47
CA ALA A 72 19.68 -6.19 -9.18
C ALA A 72 20.65 -5.13 -8.59
N PRO A 73 20.12 -4.09 -7.93
CA PRO A 73 20.95 -3.09 -7.27
C PRO A 73 21.70 -3.68 -6.07
N SER A 74 22.79 -3.06 -5.66
CA SER A 74 23.44 -3.39 -4.39
C SER A 74 22.66 -2.80 -3.20
N LYS A 75 22.84 -3.37 -2.01
CA LYS A 75 22.40 -2.78 -0.73
C LYS A 75 22.78 -1.29 -0.61
N SER A 76 24.01 -0.95 -0.99
CA SER A 76 24.50 0.44 -0.93
C SER A 76 23.77 1.36 -1.93
N ALA A 77 23.51 0.89 -3.15
CA ALA A 77 22.72 1.65 -4.12
C ALA A 77 21.28 1.88 -3.63
N PHE A 78 20.67 0.87 -3.01
CA PHE A 78 19.36 1.01 -2.36
C PHE A 78 19.40 2.05 -1.24
N THR A 79 20.35 1.95 -0.30
CA THR A 79 20.52 2.92 0.79
C THR A 79 20.70 4.34 0.25
N GLN A 80 21.48 4.53 -0.82
CA GLN A 80 21.65 5.82 -1.47
C GLN A 80 20.35 6.37 -2.06
N GLN A 81 19.53 5.54 -2.72
CA GLN A 81 18.22 6.00 -3.21
C GLN A 81 17.28 6.36 -2.05
N ARG A 82 17.28 5.58 -0.97
CA ARG A 82 16.48 5.87 0.23
C ARG A 82 16.77 7.24 0.81
N TYR A 83 18.05 7.66 0.84
CA TYR A 83 18.42 8.96 1.39
C TYR A 83 17.92 10.15 0.58
N LYS A 84 17.56 9.97 -0.70
CA LYS A 84 17.17 11.07 -1.58
C LYS A 84 15.74 11.55 -1.35
N LEU A 85 14.83 10.65 -1.00
CA LEU A 85 13.45 10.99 -0.74
C LEU A 85 13.29 11.59 0.66
N LEU A 86 12.60 12.73 0.72
CA LEU A 86 12.21 13.39 1.95
C LEU A 86 10.97 12.70 2.57
N PRO A 87 10.80 12.72 3.90
CA PRO A 87 9.63 12.12 4.58
C PRO A 87 8.28 12.60 4.02
N GLU A 88 8.21 13.85 3.60
CA GLU A 88 6.99 14.50 3.07
C GLU A 88 6.46 13.81 1.81
N GLY A 89 7.32 13.12 1.03
CA GLY A 89 6.86 12.32 -0.10
C GLY A 89 6.07 11.08 0.33
N TRP A 90 6.40 10.49 1.48
CA TRP A 90 5.60 9.41 2.08
C TRP A 90 4.29 9.93 2.65
N ASP A 91 4.33 11.09 3.31
CA ASP A 91 3.12 11.74 3.82
C ASP A 91 2.15 12.03 2.67
N PHE A 92 2.64 12.59 1.56
CA PHE A 92 1.83 12.80 0.37
C PHE A 92 1.21 11.50 -0.15
N LEU A 93 2.02 10.44 -0.30
CA LEU A 93 1.55 9.16 -0.81
C LEU A 93 0.42 8.57 0.03
N PHE A 94 0.63 8.51 1.35
CA PHE A 94 -0.35 7.88 2.24
C PHE A 94 -1.61 8.71 2.37
N HIS A 95 -1.52 10.04 2.43
CA HIS A 95 -2.70 10.89 2.44
C HIS A 95 -3.47 10.83 1.10
N SER A 96 -2.77 10.86 -0.04
CA SER A 96 -3.41 10.71 -1.36
C SER A 96 -4.13 9.36 -1.44
N PHE A 97 -3.47 8.28 -1.07
CA PHE A 97 -4.06 6.94 -1.09
C PHE A 97 -5.29 6.83 -0.19
N VAL A 98 -5.22 7.26 1.06
CA VAL A 98 -6.37 7.24 1.99
C VAL A 98 -7.52 8.08 1.45
N ASN A 99 -7.21 9.27 0.92
CA ASN A 99 -8.21 10.17 0.36
C ASN A 99 -8.93 9.56 -0.85
N GLN A 100 -8.19 8.97 -1.78
CA GLN A 100 -8.77 8.32 -2.96
C GLN A 100 -9.57 7.07 -2.55
N CYS A 101 -9.11 6.33 -1.55
CA CYS A 101 -9.86 5.21 -0.98
C CYS A 101 -11.19 5.62 -0.34
N PHE A 102 -11.41 6.89 0.03
CA PHE A 102 -12.73 7.34 0.50
C PHE A 102 -13.81 7.08 -0.53
N THR A 103 -13.50 7.22 -1.81
CA THR A 103 -14.45 7.00 -2.91
C THR A 103 -14.77 5.52 -3.16
N LEU A 104 -14.02 4.59 -2.57
CA LEU A 104 -14.19 3.14 -2.76
C LEU A 104 -15.16 2.50 -1.76
N SER A 105 -15.56 3.21 -0.70
CA SER A 105 -16.43 2.66 0.35
C SER A 105 -17.53 3.66 0.77
N ASP A 106 -18.77 3.28 0.52
CA ASP A 106 -19.95 4.14 0.78
C ASP A 106 -20.48 4.03 2.22
N ASN A 107 -19.99 3.06 3.01
CA ASN A 107 -20.56 2.73 4.31
C ASN A 107 -19.74 3.31 5.46
N LEU A 108 -20.17 4.47 5.96
CA LEU A 108 -19.70 5.00 7.25
C LEU A 108 -20.52 4.41 8.39
N TYR A 109 -19.87 4.02 9.48
CA TYR A 109 -20.54 3.68 10.73
C TYR A 109 -20.58 4.92 11.62
N ASN A 110 -21.78 5.49 11.85
CA ASN A 110 -21.96 6.72 12.64
C ASN A 110 -21.07 7.89 12.19
N GLY A 111 -20.79 8.01 10.89
CA GLY A 111 -19.88 9.03 10.34
C GLY A 111 -18.40 8.68 10.43
N TYR A 112 -18.03 7.53 10.98
CA TYR A 112 -16.66 7.03 11.07
C TYR A 112 -16.40 5.88 10.10
N ARG A 113 -15.16 5.81 9.59
CA ARG A 113 -14.68 4.66 8.82
C ARG A 113 -13.90 3.73 9.73
N PHE A 114 -14.30 2.46 9.80
CA PHE A 114 -13.50 1.44 10.46
C PHE A 114 -12.33 1.04 9.57
N LEU A 115 -11.13 1.02 10.15
CA LEU A 115 -9.91 0.49 9.56
C LEU A 115 -9.35 -0.53 10.55
N ALA A 116 -9.27 -1.79 10.17
CA ALA A 116 -8.65 -2.84 10.95
C ALA A 116 -7.18 -2.91 10.54
N CYS A 117 -6.28 -2.53 11.45
CA CYS A 117 -4.85 -2.41 11.14
C CYS A 117 -4.06 -3.73 11.21
N ASP A 118 -4.60 -4.82 11.79
CA ASP A 118 -3.84 -6.07 11.97
C ASP A 118 -4.49 -7.32 11.35
N GLY A 119 -5.46 -7.13 10.44
CA GLY A 119 -6.22 -8.25 9.89
C GLY A 119 -7.22 -8.86 10.87
N SER A 120 -7.45 -8.25 12.03
CA SER A 120 -8.51 -8.64 12.95
C SER A 120 -9.89 -8.42 12.37
N ASP A 121 -10.70 -9.45 12.50
CA ASP A 121 -12.13 -9.43 12.32
C ASP A 121 -12.80 -8.78 13.55
N VAL A 122 -13.72 -7.84 13.33
CA VAL A 122 -14.52 -7.26 14.43
C VAL A 122 -15.75 -8.12 14.61
N ASN A 123 -15.89 -8.74 15.79
CA ASN A 123 -17.12 -9.44 16.15
C ASN A 123 -18.23 -8.39 16.34
N ILE A 124 -19.22 -8.40 15.45
CA ILE A 124 -20.36 -7.49 15.50
C ILE A 124 -21.59 -8.24 16.01
N SER A 125 -22.63 -7.50 16.39
CA SER A 125 -23.90 -8.05 16.87
C SER A 125 -24.43 -9.12 15.90
N HIS A 126 -24.82 -10.27 16.44
CA HIS A 126 -25.38 -11.37 15.66
C HIS A 126 -26.59 -10.89 14.84
N ASN A 127 -26.43 -10.90 13.53
CA ASN A 127 -27.46 -10.54 12.56
C ASN A 127 -27.49 -11.58 11.42
N PRO A 128 -28.37 -12.58 11.51
CA PRO A 128 -28.48 -13.64 10.49
C PRO A 128 -29.12 -13.17 9.19
N VAL A 129 -29.65 -11.94 9.16
CA VAL A 129 -30.26 -11.33 7.95
C VAL A 129 -29.20 -10.63 7.09
N ASP A 130 -28.05 -10.27 7.68
CA ASP A 130 -26.95 -9.64 6.96
C ASP A 130 -25.99 -10.70 6.40
N GLU A 131 -26.34 -11.27 5.24
CA GLU A 131 -25.51 -12.26 4.53
C GLU A 131 -24.09 -11.77 4.21
N ARG A 132 -23.84 -10.45 4.23
CA ARG A 132 -22.53 -9.87 3.94
C ARG A 132 -21.54 -10.04 5.10
N THR A 133 -22.04 -10.05 6.34
CA THR A 133 -21.22 -10.12 7.55
C THR A 133 -21.44 -11.41 8.33
N PHE A 134 -22.51 -12.16 8.06
CA PHE A 134 -22.80 -13.42 8.73
C PHE A 134 -21.92 -14.57 8.24
N ILE A 135 -21.15 -15.17 9.15
CA ILE A 135 -20.33 -16.35 8.89
C ILE A 135 -21.08 -17.60 9.37
N HIS A 136 -21.38 -18.49 8.43
CA HIS A 136 -22.07 -19.76 8.70
C HIS A 136 -21.09 -20.82 9.25
N GLU A 137 -20.90 -20.86 10.56
CA GLU A 137 -20.22 -21.95 11.26
C GLU A 137 -21.23 -22.81 12.05
N GLY A 138 -21.64 -23.95 11.47
CA GLY A 138 -22.54 -24.91 12.12
C GLY A 138 -23.91 -24.34 12.49
N GLU A 139 -24.51 -24.81 13.60
CA GLU A 139 -25.82 -24.35 14.09
C GLU A 139 -25.80 -22.96 14.75
N LYS A 140 -24.61 -22.38 15.00
CA LYS A 140 -24.43 -21.11 15.71
C LYS A 140 -23.43 -20.21 14.98
N GLY A 141 -23.84 -19.71 13.81
CA GLY A 141 -23.06 -18.69 13.09
C GLY A 141 -22.93 -17.38 13.88
N TYR A 142 -21.96 -16.55 13.49
CA TYR A 142 -21.69 -15.26 14.10
C TYR A 142 -21.51 -14.19 13.02
N SER A 143 -21.75 -12.93 13.37
CA SER A 143 -21.54 -11.81 12.46
C SER A 143 -20.14 -11.22 12.67
N SER A 144 -19.35 -11.19 11.60
CA SER A 144 -18.00 -10.62 11.58
C SER A 144 -17.96 -9.46 10.60
N GLY A 145 -17.59 -8.29 11.09
CA GLY A 145 -17.30 -7.13 10.28
C GLY A 145 -15.90 -7.24 9.69
N ARG A 146 -15.83 -7.58 8.40
CA ARG A 146 -14.62 -7.39 7.59
C ARG A 146 -14.71 -6.04 6.89
N ASN A 147 -13.60 -5.30 6.89
CA ASN A 147 -13.50 -4.14 6.01
C ASN A 147 -13.59 -4.63 4.56
N GLN A 148 -14.66 -4.22 3.89
CA GLN A 148 -14.78 -4.22 2.44
C GLN A 148 -14.73 -2.80 1.94
#